data_AF-A0A2E2TSQ8-F1
#
_entry.id   AF-A0A2E2TSQ8-F1
#
_cell.length_a   1.000
_cell.length_b   1.000
_cell.length_c   1.000
_cell.angle_alpha   90.00
_cell.angle_beta   90.00
_cell.angle_gamma   90.00
#
_symmetry.space_group_name_H-M   'P 1'
#
loop_
_entity.id
_entity.type
_entity.pdbx_description
1 polymer ?
#
loop_
_entity_poly.entity_id
_entity_poly.type
_entity_poly.pdbx_seq_one_letter_code
_entity_poly.pdbx_strand_id
1 'polypeptide(L)'
;MVASRMSRRSRRYFKRIQRVSTKFDLQAIASAIQTDLDKRNLSYDEALTLGNLIQHRSDQLPGDTIVYAISDRDAYRRTLELYLRDALLTRTEQLLLWEERRRLGITEQEHERLLYQLLAQWKSQGKRVTIDRFEKPDGGEASA
;
A
#
# COMPACT_ATOMS: atom_id res chain seq x y z
N MET A 1 -20.39 16.94 1.11
CA MET A 1 -19.07 16.69 1.73
C MET A 1 -18.21 17.92 1.49
N VAL A 2 -17.75 18.59 2.55
CA VAL A 2 -16.84 19.73 2.43
C VAL A 2 -15.49 19.16 2.01
N ALA A 3 -15.05 19.45 0.78
CA ALA A 3 -13.68 19.15 0.36
C ALA A 3 -12.74 19.87 1.33
N SER A 4 -12.16 19.13 2.28
CA SER A 4 -11.22 19.69 3.24
C SER A 4 -10.07 20.28 2.43
N ARG A 5 -9.97 21.61 2.45
CA ARG A 5 -9.00 22.35 1.65
C ARG A 5 -7.62 21.92 2.14
N MET A 6 -6.90 21.10 1.35
CA MET A 6 -5.53 20.65 1.66
C MET A 6 -4.72 21.81 2.23
N SER A 7 -4.00 21.59 3.32
CA SER A 7 -3.14 22.60 3.92
C SER A 7 -2.06 23.07 2.94
N ARG A 8 -1.44 24.23 3.21
CA ARG A 8 -0.31 24.72 2.40
C ARG A 8 0.83 23.70 2.33
N ARG A 9 1.08 22.98 3.43
CA ARG A 9 2.11 21.95 3.52
C ARG A 9 1.73 20.72 2.70
N SER A 10 0.49 20.24 2.83
CA SER A 10 -0.02 19.12 2.01
C SER A 10 0.08 19.41 0.50
N ARG A 11 -0.29 20.62 0.06
CA ARG A 11 -0.12 21.04 -1.36
C ARG A 11 1.33 21.06 -1.84
N ARG A 12 2.30 21.38 -0.97
CA ARG A 12 3.72 21.33 -1.33
C ARG A 12 4.17 19.89 -1.57
N TYR A 13 3.75 18.95 -0.72
CA TYR A 13 4.01 17.53 -0.93
C TYR A 13 3.36 17.02 -2.21
N PHE A 14 2.09 17.34 -2.44
CA PHE A 14 1.38 17.00 -3.67
C PHE A 14 2.18 17.38 -4.93
N LYS A 15 2.64 18.64 -5.03
CA LYS A 15 3.45 19.10 -6.16
C LYS A 15 4.78 18.39 -6.30
N ARG A 16 5.42 18.02 -5.18
CA ARG A 16 6.69 17.27 -5.20
C ARG A 16 6.46 15.85 -5.71
N ILE A 17 5.44 15.16 -5.22
CA ILE A 17 5.08 13.78 -5.63
C ILE A 17 4.88 13.71 -7.14
N GLN A 18 4.14 14.66 -7.72
CA GLN A 18 3.88 14.69 -9.17
C GLN A 18 5.15 14.83 -10.04
N ARG A 19 6.22 15.43 -9.52
CA ARG A 19 7.44 15.74 -10.29
C ARG A 19 8.52 14.67 -10.15
N VAL A 20 8.38 13.76 -9.19
CA VAL A 20 9.39 12.75 -8.89
C VAL A 20 9.45 11.70 -9.99
N SER A 21 10.66 11.29 -10.35
CA SER A 21 10.96 10.27 -11.37
C SER A 21 11.54 8.98 -10.79
N THR A 22 11.86 8.91 -9.49
CA THR A 22 12.44 7.73 -8.85
C THR A 22 11.63 7.26 -7.63
N LYS A 23 11.58 5.95 -7.41
CA LYS A 23 10.93 5.38 -6.21
C LYS A 23 11.67 5.74 -4.92
N PHE A 24 12.98 5.93 -4.99
CA PHE A 24 13.80 6.38 -3.85
C PHE A 24 13.36 7.77 -3.36
N ASP A 25 13.17 8.72 -4.28
CA ASP A 25 12.71 10.06 -3.93
C ASP A 25 11.27 10.07 -3.41
N LEU A 26 10.41 9.17 -3.94
CA LEU A 26 9.06 8.96 -3.39
C LEU A 26 9.12 8.46 -1.95
N GLN A 27 10.01 7.51 -1.64
CA GLN A 27 10.22 7.03 -0.28
C GLN A 27 10.69 8.15 0.64
N ALA A 28 11.61 9.01 0.18
CA ALA A 28 12.05 10.16 0.96
C ALA A 28 10.91 11.15 1.25
N ILE A 29 10.00 11.37 0.30
CA ILE A 29 8.80 12.17 0.51
C ILE A 29 7.85 11.49 1.51
N ALA A 30 7.63 10.19 1.41
CA ALA A 30 6.79 9.43 2.32
C ALA A 30 7.29 9.54 3.78
N SER A 31 8.61 9.40 3.99
CA SER A 31 9.24 9.57 5.30
C SER A 31 9.10 10.99 5.85
N ALA A 32 9.16 12.01 4.99
CA ALA A 32 8.94 13.40 5.39
C ALA A 32 7.48 13.65 5.81
N ILE A 33 6.51 13.06 5.10
CA ILE A 33 5.09 13.12 5.46
C ILE A 33 4.84 12.44 6.81
N GLN A 34 5.40 11.25 7.03
CA GLN A 34 5.32 10.56 8.33
C GLN A 34 5.85 11.47 9.46
N THR A 35 7.03 12.06 9.27
CA THR A 35 7.63 12.97 10.25
C THR A 35 6.73 14.17 10.54
N ASP A 36 6.08 14.74 9.51
CA ASP A 36 5.16 15.85 9.69
C ASP A 36 3.84 15.44 10.36
N LEU A 37 3.35 14.22 10.11
CA LEU A 37 2.21 13.65 10.84
C LEU A 37 2.56 13.45 12.32
N ASP A 38 3.70 12.86 12.64
CA ASP A 38 4.15 12.60 14.01
C ASP A 38 4.30 13.90 14.80
N LYS A 39 4.78 14.97 14.13
CA LYS A 39 4.87 16.33 14.69
C LYS A 39 3.53 17.08 14.72
N ARG A 40 2.43 16.44 14.31
CA ARG A 40 1.08 17.02 14.21
C ARG A 40 0.99 18.23 13.28
N ASN A 41 1.87 18.30 12.30
CA ASN A 41 1.86 19.35 11.27
C ASN A 41 0.98 19.00 10.06
N LEU A 42 0.55 17.74 9.96
CA LEU A 42 -0.41 17.23 8.98
C LEU A 42 -1.46 16.41 9.75
N SER A 43 -2.70 16.41 9.25
CA SER A 43 -3.70 15.47 9.76
C SER A 43 -3.46 14.07 9.19
N TYR A 44 -4.06 13.06 9.83
CA TYR A 44 -4.04 11.69 9.32
C TYR A 44 -4.66 11.62 7.91
N ASP A 45 -5.82 12.26 7.70
CA ASP A 45 -6.50 12.26 6.40
C ASP A 45 -5.65 12.90 5.29
N GLU A 46 -4.89 13.96 5.61
CA GLU A 46 -3.96 14.57 4.66
C GLU A 46 -2.79 13.62 4.35
N ALA A 47 -2.24 12.96 5.36
CA ALA A 47 -1.17 11.99 5.18
C ALA A 47 -1.63 10.78 4.36
N LEU A 48 -2.84 10.27 4.62
CA LEU A 48 -3.48 9.18 3.87
C LEU A 48 -3.68 9.57 2.40
N THR A 49 -4.23 10.77 2.16
CA THR A 49 -4.44 11.28 0.79
C THR A 49 -3.12 11.39 0.04
N LEU A 50 -2.07 11.92 0.68
CA LEU A 50 -0.75 12.05 0.06
C LEU A 50 -0.09 10.68 -0.16
N GLY A 51 -0.23 9.73 0.76
CA GLY A 51 0.33 8.41 0.59
C GLY A 51 -0.36 7.62 -0.51
N ASN A 52 -1.68 7.71 -0.66
CA ASN A 52 -2.40 7.14 -1.81
C ASN A 52 -1.89 7.72 -3.14
N LEU A 53 -1.61 9.03 -3.19
CA LEU A 53 -0.98 9.65 -4.36
C LEU A 53 0.44 9.14 -4.62
N ILE A 54 1.23 8.90 -3.56
CA ILE A 54 2.56 8.30 -3.68
C ILE A 54 2.47 6.90 -4.29
N GLN A 55 1.50 6.09 -3.86
CA GLN A 55 1.30 4.75 -4.42
C GLN A 55 0.96 4.81 -5.91
N HIS A 56 -0.02 5.64 -6.28
CA HIS A 56 -0.38 5.84 -7.68
C HIS A 56 0.80 6.34 -8.53
N ARG A 57 1.62 7.25 -7.99
CA ARG A 57 2.83 7.70 -8.69
C ARG A 57 3.88 6.59 -8.79
N SER A 58 4.07 5.80 -7.75
CA SER A 58 5.01 4.68 -7.70
C SER A 58 4.71 3.64 -8.78
N ASP A 59 3.43 3.41 -9.07
CA ASP A 59 3.01 2.46 -10.11
C ASP A 59 3.44 2.89 -11.52
N GLN A 60 3.59 4.19 -11.75
CA GLN A 60 4.03 4.76 -13.02
C GLN A 60 5.56 4.77 -13.18
N LEU A 61 6.30 4.49 -12.10
CA LEU A 61 7.76 4.51 -12.10
C LEU A 61 8.32 3.09 -12.25
N PRO A 62 9.45 2.92 -12.97
CA PRO A 62 10.07 1.62 -13.13
C PRO A 62 10.59 1.05 -11.80
N GLY A 63 10.70 -0.28 -11.75
CA GLY A 63 11.25 -1.05 -10.62
C GLY A 63 10.19 -1.66 -9.70
N ASP A 64 10.61 -2.60 -8.86
CA ASP A 64 9.74 -3.41 -7.99
C ASP A 64 9.89 -3.10 -6.50
N THR A 65 10.60 -2.03 -6.16
CA THR A 65 10.73 -1.59 -4.76
C THR A 65 9.38 -1.13 -4.24
N ILE A 66 9.02 -1.64 -3.06
CA ILE A 66 7.86 -1.19 -2.28
C ILE A 66 8.16 0.21 -1.74
N VAL A 67 7.25 1.16 -1.96
CA VAL A 67 7.29 2.47 -1.33
C VAL A 67 6.37 2.45 -0.11
N TYR A 68 6.95 2.63 1.07
CA TYR A 68 6.25 2.64 2.35
C TYR A 68 5.71 4.04 2.63
N ALA A 69 4.42 4.24 2.33
CA ALA A 69 3.70 5.49 2.53
C ALA A 69 2.37 5.23 3.25
N ILE A 70 1.92 6.16 4.10
CA ILE A 70 0.65 6.04 4.84
C ILE A 70 -0.50 6.02 3.82
N SER A 71 -1.01 4.84 3.49
CA SER A 71 -1.92 4.62 2.37
C SER A 71 -2.81 3.40 2.65
N ASP A 72 -3.92 3.28 1.93
CA ASP A 72 -4.77 2.09 2.00
C ASP A 72 -3.97 0.84 1.57
N ARG A 73 -3.11 0.98 0.57
CA ARG A 73 -2.18 -0.08 0.15
C ARG A 73 -1.18 -0.47 1.24
N ASP A 74 -0.73 0.48 2.07
CA ASP A 74 0.18 0.19 3.18
C ASP A 74 -0.55 -0.44 4.37
N ALA A 75 -1.79 -0.05 4.64
CA ALA A 75 -2.65 -0.75 5.60
C ALA A 75 -2.83 -2.22 5.17
N TYR A 76 -3.16 -2.44 3.89
CA TYR A 76 -3.29 -3.78 3.32
C TYR A 76 -1.98 -4.58 3.39
N ARG A 77 -0.85 -3.97 3.03
CA ARG A 77 0.49 -4.58 3.13
C ARG A 77 0.79 -5.08 4.54
N ARG A 78 0.52 -4.28 5.57
CA ARG A 78 0.76 -4.67 6.97
C ARG A 78 -0.07 -5.90 7.35
N THR A 79 -1.34 -5.95 6.94
CA THR A 79 -2.21 -7.11 7.14
C THR A 79 -1.68 -8.34 6.41
N LEU A 80 -1.24 -8.17 5.16
CA LEU A 80 -0.65 -9.24 4.36
C LEU A 80 0.64 -9.78 4.99
N GLU A 81 1.55 -8.92 5.42
CA GLU A 81 2.77 -9.30 6.14
C GLU A 81 2.49 -10.03 7.46
N LEU A 82 1.43 -9.63 8.17
CA LEU A 82 1.01 -10.29 9.41
C LEU A 82 0.61 -11.74 9.13
N TYR A 83 -0.24 -12.00 8.13
CA TYR A 83 -0.66 -13.36 7.79
C TYR A 83 0.46 -14.20 7.20
N LEU A 84 1.38 -13.58 6.44
CA LEU A 84 2.53 -14.32 5.93
C LEU A 84 3.47 -14.75 7.05
N ARG A 85 3.45 -14.13 8.24
CA ARG A 85 4.49 -14.26 9.30
C ARG A 85 4.80 -15.70 9.68
N ASP A 86 3.80 -16.55 9.72
CA ASP A 86 3.93 -17.96 10.11
C ASP A 86 4.28 -18.88 8.92
N ALA A 87 4.69 -18.29 7.80
CA ALA A 87 5.12 -18.96 6.57
C ALA A 87 4.06 -19.87 5.93
N LEU A 88 2.80 -19.74 6.35
CA LEU A 88 1.65 -20.44 5.80
C LEU A 88 0.50 -19.44 5.66
N LEU A 89 -0.01 -19.30 4.44
CA LEU A 89 -1.20 -18.50 4.19
C LEU A 89 -2.42 -19.42 4.05
N THR A 90 -3.15 -19.58 5.15
CA THR A 90 -4.29 -20.51 5.25
C THR A 90 -5.50 -20.03 4.45
N ARG A 91 -6.44 -20.95 4.16
CA ARG A 91 -7.70 -20.60 3.48
C ARG A 91 -8.48 -19.48 4.18
N THR A 92 -8.51 -19.49 5.52
CA THR A 92 -9.20 -18.48 6.32
C THR A 92 -8.54 -17.11 6.17
N GLU A 93 -7.20 -17.04 6.23
CA GLU A 93 -6.47 -15.78 6.04
C GLU A 93 -6.62 -15.24 4.63
N GLN A 94 -6.67 -16.12 3.62
CA GLN A 94 -6.96 -15.72 2.24
C GLN A 94 -8.37 -15.13 2.07
N LEU A 95 -9.37 -15.67 2.78
CA LEU A 95 -10.71 -15.09 2.81
C LEU A 95 -10.72 -13.71 3.50
N LEU A 96 -10.04 -13.57 4.65
CA LEU A 96 -9.93 -12.29 5.35
C LEU A 96 -9.19 -11.24 4.50
N LEU A 97 -8.14 -11.65 3.78
CA LEU A 97 -7.43 -10.78 2.82
C LEU A 97 -8.31 -10.37 1.66
N TRP A 98 -9.19 -11.26 1.18
CA TRP A 98 -10.15 -10.94 0.12
C TRP A 98 -11.19 -9.91 0.57
N GLU A 99 -11.72 -10.03 1.78
CA GLU A 99 -12.65 -9.04 2.35
C GLU A 99 -11.96 -7.69 2.57
N GLU A 100 -10.75 -7.71 3.15
CA GLU A 100 -9.98 -6.50 3.41
C GLU A 100 -9.60 -5.77 2.12
N ARG A 101 -9.23 -6.52 1.08
CA ARG A 101 -8.97 -6.01 -0.27
C ARG A 101 -10.17 -5.22 -0.78
N ARG A 102 -11.38 -5.77 -0.67
CA ARG A 102 -12.62 -5.09 -1.10
C ARG A 102 -12.93 -3.86 -0.27
N ARG A 103 -12.73 -3.94 1.05
CA ARG A 103 -12.95 -2.81 1.97
C ARG A 103 -12.07 -1.60 1.64
N LEU A 104 -10.82 -1.86 1.29
CA LEU A 104 -9.81 -0.83 0.97
C LEU A 104 -9.79 -0.43 -0.51
N GLY A 105 -10.64 -1.05 -1.36
CA GLY A 105 -10.66 -0.78 -2.80
C GLY A 105 -9.40 -1.25 -3.55
N ILE A 106 -8.68 -2.24 -3.00
CA ILE A 106 -7.49 -2.81 -3.61
C ILE A 106 -7.92 -3.79 -4.72
N THR A 107 -7.35 -3.64 -5.91
CA THR A 107 -7.58 -4.56 -7.03
C THR A 107 -6.84 -5.88 -6.83
N GLU A 108 -7.24 -6.91 -7.57
CA GLU A 108 -6.54 -8.20 -7.53
C GLU A 108 -5.11 -8.06 -8.02
N GLN A 109 -4.89 -7.28 -9.09
CA GLN A 109 -3.58 -7.02 -9.65
C GLN A 109 -2.65 -6.32 -8.64
N GLU A 110 -3.17 -5.36 -7.87
CA GLU A 110 -2.40 -4.73 -6.78
C GLU A 110 -2.07 -5.72 -5.67
N HIS A 111 -3.01 -6.59 -5.29
CA HIS A 111 -2.76 -7.66 -4.33
C HIS A 111 -1.64 -8.60 -4.80
N GLU A 112 -1.74 -9.14 -6.02
CA GLU A 112 -0.77 -10.09 -6.57
C GLU A 112 0.61 -9.46 -6.68
N ARG A 113 0.70 -8.22 -7.17
CA ARG A 113 1.97 -7.48 -7.26
C ARG A 113 2.59 -7.28 -5.88
N LEU A 114 1.80 -6.88 -4.89
CA LEU A 114 2.28 -6.66 -3.53
C LEU A 114 2.74 -7.97 -2.88
N LEU A 115 1.95 -9.04 -3.04
CA LEU A 115 2.30 -10.37 -2.56
C LEU A 115 3.62 -10.85 -3.18
N TYR A 116 3.78 -10.71 -4.50
CA TYR A 116 5.01 -11.07 -5.19
C TYR A 116 6.22 -10.30 -4.65
N GLN A 117 6.09 -8.97 -4.48
CA GLN A 117 7.16 -8.13 -3.94
C GLN A 117 7.56 -8.53 -2.51
N LEU A 118 6.57 -8.83 -1.64
CA LEU A 118 6.83 -9.29 -0.28
C LEU A 118 7.49 -10.66 -0.26
N LEU A 119 7.00 -11.62 -1.04
CA LEU A 119 7.60 -12.95 -1.14
C LEU A 119 9.05 -12.88 -1.67
N ALA A 120 9.33 -12.01 -2.63
CA ALA A 120 10.68 -11.78 -3.12
C ALA A 120 11.60 -11.23 -2.03
N GLN A 121 11.13 -10.26 -1.23
CA GLN A 121 11.88 -9.73 -0.08
C GLN A 121 12.11 -10.80 1.00
N TRP A 122 11.16 -11.71 1.21
CA TRP A 122 11.29 -12.76 2.22
C TRP A 122 12.20 -13.89 1.76
N LYS A 123 12.14 -14.22 0.48
CA LYS A 123 13.05 -15.19 -0.15
C LYS A 123 14.50 -14.70 -0.06
N SER A 124 14.76 -13.41 -0.24
CA SER A 124 16.11 -12.85 -0.06
C SER A 124 16.57 -12.87 1.41
N GLN A 125 15.65 -12.89 2.37
CA GLN A 125 15.93 -13.11 3.80
C GLN A 125 16.02 -14.61 4.18
N GLY A 126 15.94 -15.53 3.21
CA GLY A 126 16.02 -16.98 3.46
C GLY A 126 14.73 -17.62 3.97
N LYS A 127 13.61 -16.89 4.01
CA LYS A 127 12.30 -17.43 4.41
C LYS A 127 11.60 -18.07 3.22
N ARG A 128 10.90 -19.18 3.46
CA ARG A 128 10.00 -19.81 2.48
C ARG A 128 8.58 -19.69 3.00
N VAL A 129 7.65 -19.29 2.13
CA VAL A 129 6.23 -19.20 2.46
C VAL A 129 5.48 -20.22 1.61
N THR A 130 4.55 -20.94 2.24
CA THR A 130 3.61 -21.84 1.60
C THR A 130 2.25 -21.14 1.52
N ILE A 131 1.61 -21.18 0.36
CA ILE A 131 0.29 -20.58 0.16
C ILE A 131 -0.67 -21.72 -0.18
N ASP A 132 -1.72 -21.90 0.63
CA ASP A 132 -2.73 -22.92 0.38
C ASP A 132 -3.53 -22.59 -0.87
N ARG A 133 -4.06 -23.62 -1.54
CA ARG A 133 -4.99 -23.40 -2.65
C ARG A 133 -6.27 -22.75 -2.14
N PHE A 134 -6.62 -21.60 -2.69
CA PHE A 134 -7.84 -20.87 -2.37
C PHE A 134 -8.66 -20.66 -3.64
N GLU A 135 -9.95 -20.98 -3.55
CA GLU A 135 -10.95 -20.60 -4.55
C GLU A 135 -11.73 -19.42 -3.99
N LYS A 136 -11.70 -18.31 -4.74
CA LYS A 136 -12.38 -17.08 -4.34
C LYS A 136 -13.88 -17.33 -4.28
N PRO A 137 -14.62 -16.68 -3.37
CA PRO A 137 -16.08 -16.77 -3.36
C PRO A 137 -16.66 -16.25 -4.68
N ASP A 138 -17.62 -16.97 -5.27
CA ASP A 138 -18.44 -16.49 -6.39
C ASP A 138 -19.28 -15.30 -5.90
N GLY A 139 -18.74 -14.08 -6.04
CA GLY A 139 -19.27 -12.94 -5.29
C GLY A 139 -18.68 -11.58 -5.66
N GLY A 140 -18.72 -11.23 -6.95
CA GLY A 140 -18.76 -9.85 -7.41
C GLY A 140 -17.42 -9.13 -7.50
N GLU A 141 -16.65 -9.42 -8.56
CA GLU A 141 -15.85 -8.37 -9.20
C GLU A 141 -16.79 -7.59 -10.12
N ALA A 142 -17.39 -6.53 -9.59
CA ALA A 142 -17.91 -5.49 -10.46
C ALA A 142 -16.70 -4.75 -11.03
N SER A 143 -16.32 -5.11 -12.26
CA SER A 143 -15.45 -4.30 -13.10
C SER A 143 -15.96 -2.86 -13.09
N ALA A 144 -15.14 -1.93 -12.64
CA ALA A 144 -15.36 -0.49 -12.75
C ALA A 144 -14.25 0.11 -13.62
#